data_AF-A0A3B9NUJ2-F1
#
_entry.id   AF-A0A3B9NUJ2-F1
#
_cell.length_a   1.000
_cell.length_b   1.000
_cell.length_c   1.000
_cell.angle_alpha   90.00
_cell.angle_beta   90.00
_cell.angle_gamma   90.00
#
_symmetry.space_group_name_H-M   'P 1'
#
loop_
_entity.id
_entity.type
_entity.pdbx_description
1 polymer ?
#
loop_
_entity_poly.entity_id
_entity_poly.type
_entity_poly.pdbx_seq_one_letter_code
_entity_poly.pdbx_strand_id
1 'polypeptide(L)'
;MTKKAHQSISRTLINTLLTLSLTLFASLGQAESALTATDLPPWFKPELQVHLVAMALNSDQKTEFREGLTDCLSGLQGILQKEIRRGGADIPKRIKRATNRQYGKFDKRMKASLAPPQVVHWTQYLEGLKVVMAAQAQAR
;
A
#
# COMPACT_ATOMS: atom_id res chain seq x y z
N MET A 1 29.78 13.27 32.40
CA MET A 1 28.89 12.12 32.70
C MET A 1 27.52 12.29 32.02
N THR A 2 27.44 12.26 30.69
CA THR A 2 26.17 12.56 29.95
C THR A 2 25.75 11.49 28.93
N LYS A 3 26.45 10.35 28.84
CA LYS A 3 26.14 9.29 27.85
C LYS A 3 25.05 8.30 28.29
N LYS A 4 24.75 8.15 29.58
CA LYS A 4 23.79 7.14 30.08
C LYS A 4 22.31 7.52 29.91
N ALA A 5 21.97 8.81 29.94
CA ALA A 5 20.57 9.25 29.86
C ALA A 5 19.97 9.07 28.45
N HIS A 6 20.77 9.28 27.40
CA HIS A 6 20.28 9.26 26.02
C HIS A 6 19.95 7.85 25.48
N GLN A 7 20.60 6.81 26.03
CA GLN A 7 20.33 5.41 25.65
C GLN A 7 19.04 4.87 26.28
N SER A 8 18.69 5.30 27.49
CA SER A 8 17.48 4.86 28.22
C SER A 8 16.22 5.28 27.48
N ILE A 9 16.17 6.54 27.03
CA ILE A 9 15.02 7.14 26.33
C ILE A 9 14.77 6.45 24.98
N SER A 10 15.82 6.05 24.26
CA SER A 10 15.64 5.34 22.97
C SER A 10 15.02 3.95 23.14
N ARG A 11 15.32 3.26 24.25
CA ARG A 11 14.81 1.90 24.53
C ARG A 11 13.35 1.92 24.96
N THR A 12 12.95 2.92 25.75
CA THR A 12 11.54 3.11 26.11
C THR A 12 10.69 3.51 24.90
N LEU A 13 11.19 4.36 24.00
CA LEU A 13 10.46 4.74 22.78
C LEU A 13 10.32 3.59 21.77
N ILE A 14 11.33 2.73 21.65
CA ILE A 14 11.25 1.53 20.80
C ILE A 14 10.27 0.50 21.40
N ASN A 15 10.29 0.31 22.72
CA ASN A 15 9.36 -0.62 23.38
C ASN A 15 7.92 -0.12 23.38
N THR A 16 7.65 1.19 23.43
CA THR A 16 6.30 1.74 23.29
C THR A 16 5.77 1.66 21.85
N LEU A 17 6.63 1.84 20.85
CA LEU A 17 6.26 1.62 19.44
C LEU A 17 5.94 0.16 19.14
N LEU A 18 6.68 -0.79 19.73
CA LEU A 18 6.42 -2.22 19.58
C LEU A 18 5.13 -2.67 20.28
N THR A 19 4.80 -2.16 21.47
CA THR A 19 3.54 -2.48 22.13
C THR A 19 2.32 -1.85 21.46
N LEU A 20 2.45 -0.67 20.85
CA LEU A 20 1.37 -0.09 20.02
C LEU A 20 1.11 -0.91 18.74
N SER A 21 2.14 -1.53 18.16
CA SER A 21 1.94 -2.40 17.01
C SER A 21 1.21 -3.70 17.37
N LEU A 22 1.43 -4.23 18.58
CA LEU A 22 0.85 -5.50 19.00
C LEU A 22 -0.62 -5.40 19.42
N THR A 23 -1.07 -4.27 19.98
CA THR A 23 -2.48 -4.05 20.29
C THR A 23 -3.35 -3.79 19.06
N LEU A 24 -2.76 -3.42 17.91
CA LEU A 24 -3.50 -3.27 16.65
C LEU A 24 -3.88 -4.63 16.01
N PHE A 25 -3.20 -5.72 16.39
CA PHE A 25 -3.48 -7.06 15.83
C PHE A 25 -4.53 -7.85 16.61
N ALA A 26 -4.86 -7.44 17.84
CA ALA A 26 -5.86 -8.14 18.67
C ALA A 26 -7.32 -7.90 18.21
N SER A 27 -7.58 -6.93 17.33
CA SER A 27 -8.93 -6.61 16.83
C SER A 27 -9.28 -7.22 15.47
N LEU A 28 -8.40 -8.03 14.87
CA LEU A 28 -8.65 -8.69 13.58
C LEU A 28 -9.69 -9.83 13.63
N GLY A 29 -10.26 -10.12 14.81
CA GLY A 29 -11.24 -11.19 15.01
C GLY A 29 -12.71 -10.80 14.83
N GLN A 30 -13.07 -9.51 14.79
CA GLN A 30 -14.47 -9.09 14.70
C GLN A 30 -14.62 -7.76 13.95
N ALA A 31 -14.98 -7.83 12.67
CA ALA A 31 -15.78 -6.80 11.98
C ALA A 31 -16.16 -7.29 10.58
N GLU A 32 -17.20 -8.13 10.49
CA GLU A 32 -18.11 -8.05 9.34
C GLU A 32 -19.07 -6.87 9.58
N SER A 33 -18.54 -5.65 9.56
CA SER A 33 -19.36 -4.45 9.47
C SER A 33 -19.16 -3.86 8.09
N ALA A 34 -20.26 -3.63 7.38
CA ALA A 34 -20.26 -2.93 6.11
C ALA A 34 -19.51 -1.61 6.27
N LEU A 35 -18.31 -1.55 5.69
CA LEU A 35 -17.40 -0.40 5.76
C LEU A 35 -18.14 0.85 5.29
N THR A 36 -18.33 1.82 6.20
CA THR A 36 -18.87 3.13 5.81
C THR A 36 -17.76 3.95 5.17
N ALA A 37 -18.09 4.86 4.25
CA ALA A 37 -17.11 5.70 3.55
C ALA A 37 -16.19 6.52 4.50
N THR A 38 -16.60 6.67 5.76
CA THR A 38 -15.86 7.30 6.87
C THR A 38 -14.68 6.50 7.39
N ASP A 39 -14.62 5.18 7.15
CA ASP A 39 -13.56 4.28 7.63
C ASP A 39 -12.40 4.14 6.63
N LEU A 40 -12.55 4.71 5.43
CA LEU A 40 -11.54 4.67 4.39
C LEU A 40 -10.52 5.81 4.59
N PRO A 41 -9.22 5.55 4.38
CA PRO A 41 -8.23 6.61 4.35
C PRO A 41 -8.64 7.71 3.36
N PRO A 42 -8.34 9.00 3.59
CA PRO A 42 -8.74 10.10 2.72
C PRO A 42 -8.24 9.97 1.26
N TRP A 43 -7.26 9.11 1.03
CA TRP A 43 -6.69 8.81 -0.27
C TRP A 43 -7.39 7.66 -1.01
N PHE A 44 -8.20 6.86 -0.32
CA PHE A 44 -8.84 5.68 -0.87
C PHE A 44 -10.25 6.03 -1.32
N LYS A 45 -10.44 6.16 -2.64
CA LYS A 45 -11.73 6.61 -3.17
C LYS A 45 -12.78 5.48 -3.18
N PRO A 46 -14.08 5.81 -3.00
CA PRO A 46 -15.16 4.83 -2.97
C PRO A 46 -15.25 3.97 -4.24
N GLU A 47 -14.85 4.48 -5.40
CA GLU A 47 -14.92 3.74 -6.67
C GLU A 47 -14.00 2.52 -6.67
N LEU A 48 -12.89 2.56 -5.91
CA LEU A 48 -11.99 1.40 -5.75
C LEU A 48 -12.59 0.33 -4.84
N GLN A 49 -13.41 0.74 -3.88
CA GLN A 49 -14.05 -0.17 -2.92
C GLN A 49 -15.03 -1.12 -3.62
N VAL A 50 -15.79 -0.61 -4.60
CA VAL A 50 -16.76 -1.40 -5.38
C VAL A 50 -16.08 -2.62 -6.02
N HIS A 51 -14.90 -2.41 -6.62
CA HIS A 51 -14.15 -3.49 -7.26
C HIS A 51 -13.53 -4.47 -6.26
N LEU A 52 -13.10 -3.99 -5.08
CA LEU A 52 -12.60 -4.89 -4.02
C LEU A 52 -13.69 -5.80 -3.46
N VAL A 53 -14.88 -5.24 -3.23
CA VAL A 53 -16.03 -6.01 -2.73
C VAL A 53 -16.47 -7.03 -3.79
N ALA A 54 -16.56 -6.61 -5.06
CA ALA A 54 -16.97 -7.49 -6.15
C ALA A 54 -15.99 -8.65 -6.43
N MET A 55 -14.70 -8.49 -6.12
CA MET A 55 -13.74 -9.60 -6.21
C MET A 55 -14.01 -10.72 -5.19
N ALA A 56 -14.72 -10.44 -4.10
CA ALA A 56 -15.04 -11.42 -3.05
C ALA A 56 -13.84 -12.28 -2.65
N LEU A 57 -12.70 -11.64 -2.36
CA LEU A 57 -11.44 -12.32 -2.07
C LEU A 57 -11.56 -13.25 -0.85
N ASN A 58 -11.03 -14.47 -0.97
CA ASN A 58 -10.90 -15.38 0.17
C ASN A 58 -9.76 -14.93 1.11
N SER A 59 -9.55 -15.63 2.23
CA SER A 59 -8.55 -15.26 3.24
C SER A 59 -7.13 -15.16 2.66
N ASP A 60 -6.71 -16.16 1.89
CA ASP A 60 -5.35 -16.22 1.32
C ASP A 60 -5.15 -15.11 0.28
N GLN A 61 -6.15 -14.90 -0.58
CA GLN A 61 -6.16 -13.81 -1.55
C GLN A 61 -6.15 -12.43 -0.89
N LYS A 62 -6.84 -12.26 0.25
CA LYS A 62 -6.78 -11.02 1.04
C LYS A 62 -5.38 -10.78 1.61
N THR A 63 -4.66 -11.82 1.98
CA THR A 63 -3.26 -11.72 2.42
C THR A 63 -2.36 -11.31 1.26
N GLU A 64 -2.46 -11.98 0.11
CA GLU A 64 -1.73 -11.62 -1.11
C GLU A 64 -1.99 -10.17 -1.56
N PHE A 65 -3.24 -9.73 -1.47
CA PHE A 65 -3.62 -8.36 -1.78
C PHE A 65 -2.96 -7.36 -0.83
N ARG A 66 -3.05 -7.59 0.48
CA ARG A 66 -2.51 -6.67 1.50
C ARG A 66 -0.99 -6.54 1.39
N GLU A 67 -0.30 -7.66 1.25
CA GLU A 67 1.15 -7.68 1.07
C GLU A 67 1.55 -7.04 -0.26
N GLY A 68 0.90 -7.44 -1.36
CA GLY A 68 1.16 -6.89 -2.69
C GLY A 68 0.92 -5.38 -2.78
N LEU A 69 -0.13 -4.87 -2.13
CA LEU A 69 -0.41 -3.44 -2.06
C LEU A 69 0.64 -2.71 -1.24
N THR A 70 1.03 -3.25 -0.08
CA THR A 70 2.07 -2.68 0.79
C THR A 70 3.40 -2.58 0.05
N ASP A 71 3.81 -3.65 -0.63
CA ASP A 71 5.03 -3.70 -1.45
C ASP A 71 4.97 -2.69 -2.59
N CYS A 72 3.83 -2.61 -3.29
CA CYS A 72 3.63 -1.68 -4.40
C CYS A 72 3.77 -0.23 -3.92
N LEU A 73 3.04 0.17 -2.89
CA LEU A 73 3.04 1.55 -2.39
C LEU A 73 4.41 1.95 -1.82
N SER A 74 5.04 1.07 -1.05
CA SER A 74 6.40 1.29 -0.52
C SER A 74 7.41 1.43 -1.66
N GLY A 75 7.28 0.59 -2.70
CA GLY A 75 8.10 0.65 -3.90
C GLY A 75 7.92 1.95 -4.68
N LEU A 76 6.69 2.47 -4.80
CA LEU A 76 6.40 3.75 -5.44
C LEU A 76 7.03 4.92 -4.69
N GLN A 77 6.94 4.94 -3.36
CA GLN A 77 7.56 5.97 -2.52
C GLN A 77 9.09 5.99 -2.69
N GLY A 78 9.73 4.81 -2.73
CA GLY A 78 11.18 4.69 -2.89
C GLY A 78 11.69 5.12 -4.27
N ILE A 79 10.87 5.02 -5.33
CA ILE A 79 11.28 5.37 -6.70
C ILE A 79 11.64 6.84 -6.82
N LEU A 80 10.78 7.74 -6.33
CA LEU A 80 10.99 9.18 -6.48
C LEU A 80 12.30 9.60 -5.82
N GLN A 81 12.50 9.20 -4.56
CA GLN A 81 13.72 9.51 -3.81
C GLN A 81 14.97 8.94 -4.49
N LYS A 82 14.91 7.69 -4.94
CA LYS A 82 16.03 7.01 -5.60
C LYS A 82 16.41 7.69 -6.91
N GLU A 83 15.43 8.02 -7.75
CA GLU A 83 15.70 8.62 -9.06
C GLU A 83 16.14 10.07 -8.97
N ILE A 84 15.63 10.84 -8.00
CA ILE A 84 16.12 12.20 -7.69
C ILE A 84 17.57 12.13 -7.21
N ARG A 85 17.88 11.24 -6.24
CA ARG A 85 19.24 11.08 -5.71
C ARG A 85 20.24 10.64 -6.78
N ARG A 86 19.80 9.83 -7.76
CA ARG A 86 20.65 9.40 -8.89
C ARG A 86 20.98 10.54 -9.85
N GLY A 87 20.11 11.54 -9.98
CA GLY A 87 20.30 12.68 -10.89
C GLY A 87 20.27 12.30 -12.38
N GLY A 88 20.90 13.14 -13.20
CA GLY A 88 21.05 12.96 -14.66
C GLY A 88 19.88 13.46 -15.50
N ALA A 89 20.02 13.37 -16.83
CA ALA A 89 18.93 13.66 -17.76
C ALA A 89 17.80 12.61 -17.66
N ASP A 90 16.61 12.96 -18.14
CA ASP A 90 15.44 12.06 -18.26
C ASP A 90 14.85 11.50 -16.95
N ILE A 91 15.07 12.13 -15.79
CA ILE A 91 14.48 11.72 -14.50
C ILE A 91 12.98 11.39 -14.61
N PRO A 92 12.13 12.24 -15.24
CA PRO A 92 10.69 11.95 -15.36
C PRO A 92 10.39 10.64 -16.10
N LYS A 93 11.14 10.36 -17.18
CA LYS A 93 10.97 9.14 -17.99
C LYS A 93 11.37 7.90 -17.20
N ARG A 94 12.42 7.98 -16.37
CA ARG A 94 12.85 6.87 -15.52
C ARG A 94 11.87 6.59 -14.38
N ILE A 95 11.34 7.64 -13.74
CA ILE A 95 10.27 7.53 -12.74
C ILE A 95 9.07 6.82 -13.36
N LYS A 96 8.56 7.28 -14.51
CA LYS A 96 7.42 6.65 -15.20
C LYS A 96 7.66 5.16 -15.46
N ARG A 97 8.84 4.78 -15.96
CA ARG A 97 9.17 3.36 -16.20
C ARG A 97 9.24 2.56 -14.92
N ALA A 98 9.84 3.10 -13.86
CA ALA A 98 9.95 2.42 -12.58
C ALA A 98 8.57 2.22 -11.92
N THR A 99 7.72 3.25 -11.97
CA THR A 99 6.32 3.20 -11.53
C THR A 99 5.54 2.11 -12.26
N ASN A 100 5.61 2.08 -13.61
CA ASN A 100 4.95 1.04 -14.40
C ASN A 100 5.45 -0.37 -14.06
N ARG A 101 6.74 -0.53 -13.75
CA ARG A 101 7.28 -1.81 -13.29
C ARG A 101 6.72 -2.24 -11.93
N GLN A 102 6.48 -1.31 -11.01
CA GLN A 102 5.86 -1.67 -9.72
C GLN A 102 4.42 -2.11 -9.89
N TYR A 103 3.62 -1.39 -10.68
CA TYR A 103 2.27 -1.83 -11.00
C TYR A 103 2.25 -3.18 -11.72
N GLY A 104 3.17 -3.42 -12.65
CA GLY A 104 3.28 -4.71 -13.34
C GLY A 104 3.65 -5.87 -12.41
N LYS A 105 4.49 -5.62 -11.39
CA LYS A 105 4.78 -6.63 -10.35
C LYS A 105 3.55 -6.94 -9.51
N PHE A 106 2.81 -5.92 -9.09
CA PHE A 106 1.59 -6.10 -8.31
C PHE A 106 0.51 -6.83 -9.11
N ASP A 107 0.31 -6.45 -10.38
CA ASP A 107 -0.60 -7.13 -11.31
C ASP A 107 -0.28 -8.61 -11.46
N LYS A 108 1.00 -8.93 -11.70
CA LYS A 108 1.45 -10.32 -11.84
C LYS A 108 1.21 -11.12 -10.56
N ARG A 109 1.52 -10.54 -9.38
CA ARG A 109 1.33 -11.18 -8.08
C ARG A 109 -0.14 -11.52 -7.85
N MET A 110 -1.04 -10.56 -8.07
CA MET A 110 -2.47 -10.78 -7.87
C MET A 110 -3.06 -11.75 -8.88
N LYS A 111 -2.75 -11.62 -10.17
CA LYS A 111 -3.29 -12.54 -11.19
C LYS A 111 -2.85 -13.99 -11.00
N ALA A 112 -1.78 -14.26 -10.25
CA ALA A 112 -1.37 -15.62 -9.90
C ALA A 112 -2.27 -16.28 -8.84
N SER A 113 -2.97 -15.50 -8.00
CA SER A 113 -3.84 -16.01 -6.92
C SER A 113 -5.34 -15.88 -7.22
N LEU A 114 -5.71 -15.09 -8.23
CA LEU A 114 -7.11 -14.81 -8.57
C LEU A 114 -7.72 -15.87 -9.51
N ALA A 115 -8.99 -16.19 -9.27
CA ALA A 115 -9.82 -16.96 -10.19
C ALA A 115 -10.26 -16.09 -11.39
N PRO A 116 -10.57 -16.69 -12.55
CA PRO A 116 -10.88 -15.94 -13.77
C PRO A 116 -11.96 -14.84 -13.63
N PRO A 117 -13.09 -15.05 -12.92
CA PRO A 117 -14.09 -13.99 -12.74
C PRO A 117 -13.58 -12.79 -11.94
N GLN A 118 -12.66 -13.02 -11.00
CA GLN A 118 -12.10 -11.96 -10.15
C GLN A 118 -11.14 -11.05 -10.93
N VAL A 119 -10.52 -11.54 -12.01
CA VAL A 119 -9.54 -10.80 -12.82
C VAL A 119 -10.13 -9.55 -13.47
N VAL A 120 -11.43 -9.58 -13.82
CA VAL A 120 -12.12 -8.43 -14.42
C VAL A 120 -12.17 -7.26 -13.43
N HIS A 121 -12.64 -7.52 -12.21
CA HIS A 121 -12.72 -6.51 -11.16
C HIS A 121 -11.33 -6.08 -10.68
N TRP A 122 -10.37 -7.00 -10.63
CA TRP A 122 -8.97 -6.67 -10.35
C TRP A 122 -8.40 -5.66 -11.35
N THR A 123 -8.64 -5.88 -12.65
CA THR A 123 -8.14 -4.99 -13.70
C THR A 123 -8.71 -3.59 -13.54
N GLN A 124 -10.01 -3.47 -13.25
CA GLN A 124 -10.68 -2.19 -12.99
C GLN A 124 -10.13 -1.51 -11.72
N TYR A 125 -9.94 -2.27 -10.64
CA TYR A 125 -9.32 -1.79 -9.41
C TYR A 125 -7.92 -1.22 -9.67
N LEU A 126 -7.06 -1.96 -10.39
CA LEU A 126 -5.69 -1.56 -10.63
C LEU A 126 -5.59 -0.31 -11.51
N GLU A 127 -6.44 -0.19 -12.54
CA GLU A 127 -6.51 1.03 -13.35
C GLU A 127 -6.97 2.23 -12.52
N GLY A 128 -8.02 2.06 -11.70
CA GLY A 128 -8.46 3.10 -10.79
C GLY A 128 -7.36 3.53 -9.81
N LEU A 129 -6.61 2.57 -9.24
CA LEU A 129 -5.51 2.85 -8.33
C LEU A 129 -4.43 3.71 -8.99
N LYS A 130 -4.06 3.42 -10.24
CA LYS A 130 -3.10 4.23 -11.01
C LYS A 130 -3.56 5.68 -11.16
N VAL A 131 -4.85 5.88 -11.47
CA VAL A 131 -5.44 7.23 -11.62
C VAL A 131 -5.39 7.99 -10.29
N VAL A 132 -5.80 7.35 -9.19
CA VAL A 132 -5.78 7.98 -7.86
C VAL A 132 -4.35 8.39 -7.48
N MET A 133 -3.39 7.48 -7.62
CA MET A 133 -1.99 7.75 -7.28
C MET A 133 -1.38 8.86 -8.15
N ALA A 134 -1.71 8.91 -9.44
CA ALA A 134 -1.28 9.97 -10.34
C ALA A 134 -1.85 11.34 -9.93
N ALA A 135 -3.14 11.41 -9.60
CA ALA A 135 -3.77 12.64 -9.14
C ALA A 135 -3.15 13.14 -7.82
N GLN A 136 -2.84 12.24 -6.89
CA GLN A 136 -2.18 12.61 -5.64
C GLN A 136 -0.75 13.13 -5.83
N ALA A 137 -0.03 12.61 -6.80
CA ALA A 137 1.31 13.10 -7.13
C ALA A 137 1.28 14.51 -7.74
N GLN A 138 0.15 14.95 -8.32
CA GLN A 138 -0.02 16.30 -8.90
C GLN A 138 -0.53 17.32 -7.89
N ALA A 139 -1.23 16.87 -6.84
CA ALA A 139 -1.79 17.73 -5.80
C ALA A 139 -0.78 18.15 -4.71
N ARG A 140 0.46 17.68 -4.79
CA ARG A 140 1.57 18.00 -3.87
C ARG A 140 2.61 18.84 -4.57
#